data_AF-A0A9P7FMY6-F1
#
_entry.id   AF-A0A9P7FMY6-F1
#
_cell.length_a   1.000
_cell.length_b   1.000
_cell.length_c   1.000
_cell.angle_alpha   90.00
_cell.angle_beta   90.00
_cell.angle_gamma   90.00
#
_symmetry.space_group_name_H-M   'P 1'
#
loop_
_entity.id
_entity.type
_entity.pdbx_description
1 polymer ?
#
loop_
_entity_poly.entity_id
_entity_poly.type
_entity_poly.pdbx_seq_one_letter_code
_entity_poly.pdbx_strand_id
1 'polypeptide(L)'
;MAFHPLAESIGMSTYQVPFPSIKIMIPQIAFFFLFEDLFHYIAHQMLHTGVLYKHIHKIHHEYSAPFGLAAEYAHPAEVMILGAGTLAGPLLYCYFARNLHIFTMYVWITLRLVQAIDAHSGYDFPWSRQHIPPFWSGAEHHDFHHMAFTNNFSTSFRWWDRICGADMKYQEYRARVLVAKKAMVNASKEQRDAMELKLMTEVEAEGLRAEAEAEGRSPLKNIKLQ
;
A
#
# COMPACT_ATOMS: atom_id res chain seq x y z
N MET A 1 -25.02 -1.25 18.63
CA MET A 1 -24.93 -1.62 20.07
C MET A 1 -24.28 -2.98 20.35
N ALA A 2 -23.75 -3.72 19.37
CA ALA A 2 -23.14 -5.05 19.60
C ALA A 2 -21.61 -5.05 19.86
N PHE A 3 -20.91 -3.96 19.53
CA PHE A 3 -19.44 -3.91 19.58
C PHE A 3 -18.86 -4.14 20.98
N HIS A 4 -19.35 -3.42 21.99
CA HIS A 4 -18.77 -3.46 23.34
C HIS A 4 -18.90 -4.84 24.00
N PRO A 5 -20.09 -5.49 24.05
CA PRO A 5 -20.19 -6.86 24.57
C PRO A 5 -19.34 -7.87 23.79
N LEU A 6 -19.23 -7.72 22.47
CA LEU A 6 -18.41 -8.60 21.64
C LEU A 6 -16.92 -8.44 21.96
N ALA A 7 -16.42 -7.21 22.05
CA ALA A 7 -15.04 -6.91 22.38
C ALA A 7 -14.65 -7.49 23.75
N GLU A 8 -15.51 -7.36 24.75
CA GLU A 8 -15.24 -7.93 26.07
C GLU A 8 -15.31 -9.46 26.08
N SER A 9 -16.21 -10.08 25.30
CA SER A 9 -16.31 -11.54 25.22
C SER A 9 -15.02 -12.22 24.72
N ILE A 10 -14.24 -11.52 23.89
CA ILE A 10 -12.93 -11.99 23.40
C ILE A 10 -11.76 -11.56 24.30
N GLY A 11 -12.04 -10.89 25.42
CA GLY A 11 -11.04 -10.49 26.43
C GLY A 11 -10.44 -9.11 26.20
N MET A 12 -11.08 -8.24 25.42
CA MET A 12 -10.61 -6.86 25.25
C MET A 12 -11.01 -6.01 26.45
N SER A 13 -10.04 -5.28 26.99
CA SER A 13 -10.30 -4.22 27.96
C SER A 13 -10.80 -2.97 27.22
N THR A 14 -11.98 -2.48 27.56
CA THR A 14 -12.66 -1.42 26.78
C THR A 14 -12.90 -0.12 27.56
N TYR A 15 -12.94 -0.17 28.90
CA TYR A 15 -13.12 1.01 29.74
C TYR A 15 -12.21 1.00 30.99
N GLN A 16 -11.49 -0.09 31.23
CA GLN A 16 -10.75 -0.30 32.45
C GLN A 16 -9.47 0.56 32.49
N VAL A 17 -9.19 1.13 33.65
CA VAL A 17 -7.98 1.91 33.93
C VAL A 17 -7.04 1.14 34.87
N PRO A 18 -5.72 1.40 34.85
CA PRO A 18 -5.01 2.39 34.01
C PRO A 18 -4.95 1.97 32.53
N PHE A 19 -4.84 2.96 31.64
CA PHE A 19 -4.56 2.71 30.23
C PHE A 19 -3.21 1.99 30.03
N PRO A 20 -3.06 1.21 28.95
CA PRO A 20 -1.83 0.48 28.69
C PRO A 20 -0.66 1.44 28.55
N SER A 21 0.44 1.12 29.24
CA SER A 21 1.69 1.86 29.07
C SER A 21 2.24 1.66 27.66
N ILE A 22 3.06 2.62 27.20
CA ILE A 22 3.76 2.53 25.92
C ILE A 22 4.60 1.23 25.81
N LYS A 23 5.14 0.75 26.94
CA LYS A 23 5.92 -0.50 27.00
C LYS A 23 5.10 -1.74 26.62
N ILE A 24 3.79 -1.71 26.85
CA ILE A 24 2.85 -2.76 26.43
C ILE A 24 2.42 -2.53 24.97
N MET A 25 2.11 -1.28 24.62
CA MET A 25 1.58 -0.96 23.29
C MET A 25 2.59 -1.16 22.16
N ILE A 26 3.87 -0.78 22.34
CA ILE A 26 4.89 -0.89 21.29
C ILE A 26 5.00 -2.31 20.73
N PRO A 27 5.26 -3.36 21.54
CA PRO A 27 5.40 -4.72 20.99
C PRO A 27 4.10 -5.24 20.36
N GLN A 28 2.93 -4.86 20.89
CA GLN A 28 1.64 -5.21 20.31
C GLN A 28 1.45 -4.59 18.92
N ILE A 29 1.67 -3.28 18.81
CA ILE A 29 1.56 -2.55 17.55
C ILE A 29 2.60 -3.06 16.54
N ALA A 30 3.83 -3.35 16.96
CA ALA A 30 4.84 -3.93 16.08
C ALA A 30 4.39 -5.29 15.53
N PHE A 31 3.83 -6.16 16.38
CA PHE A 31 3.24 -7.43 15.93
C PHE A 31 2.08 -7.20 14.95
N PHE A 32 1.19 -6.23 15.21
CA PHE A 32 0.08 -5.92 14.31
C PHE A 32 0.55 -5.43 12.94
N PHE A 33 1.57 -4.58 12.89
CA PHE A 33 2.20 -4.16 11.64
C PHE A 33 2.76 -5.35 10.85
N LEU A 34 3.50 -6.25 11.49
CA LEU A 34 4.08 -7.41 10.81
C LEU A 34 3.01 -8.38 10.29
N PHE A 35 1.96 -8.61 11.09
CA PHE A 35 0.85 -9.47 10.70
C PHE A 35 0.06 -8.86 9.54
N GLU A 36 -0.34 -7.58 9.67
CA GLU A 36 -1.15 -6.92 8.65
C GLU A 36 -0.38 -6.74 7.35
N ASP A 37 0.91 -6.40 7.39
CA ASP A 37 1.72 -6.24 6.17
C ASP A 37 1.82 -7.55 5.37
N LEU A 38 2.03 -8.69 6.03
CA LEU A 38 2.03 -10.00 5.37
C LEU A 38 0.63 -10.35 4.80
N PHE A 39 -0.42 -10.15 5.60
CA PHE A 39 -1.78 -10.41 5.14
C PHE A 39 -2.12 -9.55 3.92
N HIS A 40 -1.82 -8.25 4.02
CA HIS A 40 -2.08 -7.27 2.99
C HIS A 40 -1.34 -7.63 1.71
N TYR A 41 -0.04 -7.93 1.80
CA TYR A 41 0.75 -8.35 0.64
C TYR A 41 0.09 -9.50 -0.13
N ILE A 42 -0.30 -10.57 0.57
CA ILE A 42 -0.94 -11.74 -0.05
C ILE A 42 -2.30 -11.39 -0.64
N ALA A 43 -3.16 -10.73 0.15
CA ALA A 43 -4.52 -10.40 -0.26
C ALA A 43 -4.52 -9.42 -1.45
N HIS A 44 -3.63 -8.43 -1.42
CA HIS A 44 -3.47 -7.46 -2.48
C HIS A 44 -2.97 -8.11 -3.78
N GLN A 45 -1.96 -8.99 -3.70
CA GLN A 45 -1.54 -9.76 -4.87
C GLN A 45 -2.67 -10.62 -5.45
N MET A 46 -3.51 -11.24 -4.60
CA MET A 46 -4.68 -11.99 -5.06
C MET A 46 -5.74 -11.08 -5.71
N LEU A 47 -5.96 -9.89 -5.16
CA LEU A 47 -6.87 -8.89 -5.71
C LEU A 47 -6.44 -8.44 -7.11
N HIS A 48 -5.16 -8.57 -7.46
CA HIS A 48 -4.63 -8.34 -8.82
C HIS A 48 -4.83 -9.50 -9.81
N THR A 49 -5.66 -10.50 -9.48
CA THR A 49 -5.88 -11.65 -10.38
C THR A 49 -7.28 -11.69 -10.98
N GLY A 50 -7.34 -11.78 -12.31
CA GLY A 50 -8.54 -12.12 -13.09
C GLY A 50 -9.81 -11.36 -12.68
N VAL A 51 -10.80 -12.09 -12.16
CA VAL A 51 -12.11 -11.51 -11.79
C VAL A 51 -12.05 -10.59 -10.59
N LEU A 52 -11.12 -10.83 -9.66
CA LEU A 52 -10.94 -9.98 -8.47
C LEU A 52 -10.40 -8.62 -8.90
N TYR A 53 -9.41 -8.60 -9.80
CA TYR A 53 -8.90 -7.33 -10.33
C TYR A 53 -10.01 -6.58 -11.05
N LYS A 54 -10.61 -7.23 -12.06
CA LYS A 54 -11.56 -6.59 -12.97
C LYS A 54 -12.79 -5.97 -12.28
N HIS A 55 -13.31 -6.59 -11.23
CA HIS A 55 -14.59 -6.16 -10.62
C HIS A 55 -14.44 -5.57 -9.21
N ILE A 56 -13.31 -5.78 -8.54
CA ILE A 56 -13.10 -5.31 -7.17
C ILE A 56 -11.98 -4.28 -7.16
N HIS A 57 -10.76 -4.70 -7.53
CA HIS A 57 -9.58 -3.88 -7.29
C HIS A 57 -9.32 -2.79 -8.33
N LYS A 58 -9.84 -2.95 -9.55
CA LYS A 58 -9.73 -1.96 -10.61
C LYS A 58 -10.32 -0.59 -10.23
N ILE A 59 -11.29 -0.54 -9.32
CA ILE A 59 -11.86 0.74 -8.82
C ILE A 59 -10.80 1.51 -8.03
N HIS A 60 -9.98 0.81 -7.24
CA HIS A 60 -8.88 1.43 -6.52
C HIS A 60 -7.81 1.99 -7.48
N HIS A 61 -7.56 1.27 -8.58
CA HIS A 61 -6.65 1.66 -9.65
C HIS A 61 -7.22 2.68 -10.66
N GLU A 62 -8.35 3.33 -10.35
CA GLU A 62 -8.91 4.37 -11.23
C GLU A 62 -7.95 5.55 -11.43
N TYR A 63 -7.07 5.82 -10.46
CA TYR A 63 -6.10 6.90 -10.50
C TYR A 63 -4.66 6.37 -10.53
N SER A 64 -4.00 6.43 -11.70
CA SER A 64 -2.59 6.04 -11.85
C SER A 64 -1.62 6.86 -10.97
N ALA A 65 -2.02 8.08 -10.61
CA ALA A 65 -1.35 8.94 -9.64
C ALA A 65 -2.33 9.24 -8.50
N PRO A 66 -2.37 8.39 -7.45
CA PRO A 66 -3.31 8.57 -6.36
C PRO A 66 -2.97 9.81 -5.52
N PHE A 67 -3.96 10.25 -4.75
CA PHE A 67 -3.80 11.26 -3.70
C PHE A 67 -4.36 10.68 -2.40
N GLY A 68 -4.00 11.26 -1.25
CA GLY A 68 -4.22 10.61 0.06
C GLY A 68 -5.66 10.15 0.35
N LEU A 69 -6.70 10.80 -0.19
CA LEU A 69 -8.10 10.36 -0.03
C LEU A 69 -8.47 9.18 -0.94
N ALA A 70 -7.80 9.04 -2.09
CA ALA A 70 -7.99 7.90 -2.99
C ALA A 70 -7.56 6.58 -2.36
N ALA A 71 -6.76 6.61 -1.28
CA ALA A 71 -6.41 5.44 -0.48
C ALA A 71 -7.65 4.63 -0.02
N GLU A 72 -8.77 5.31 0.23
CA GLU A 72 -10.02 4.69 0.69
C GLU A 72 -11.09 4.63 -0.42
N TYR A 73 -10.77 5.10 -1.63
CA TYR A 73 -11.64 4.97 -2.78
C TYR A 73 -11.48 3.59 -3.40
N ALA A 74 -12.24 2.64 -2.89
CA ALA A 74 -12.17 1.24 -3.29
C ALA A 74 -13.55 0.57 -3.27
N HIS A 75 -13.67 -0.57 -3.94
CA HIS A 75 -14.88 -1.38 -3.89
C HIS A 75 -15.14 -1.87 -2.44
N PRO A 76 -16.38 -1.89 -1.93
CA PRO A 76 -16.66 -2.31 -0.56
C PRO A 76 -16.11 -3.70 -0.19
N ALA A 77 -16.06 -4.63 -1.15
CA ALA A 77 -15.47 -5.95 -0.94
C ALA A 77 -13.95 -5.88 -0.69
N GLU A 78 -13.23 -4.98 -1.35
CA GLU A 78 -11.80 -4.76 -1.10
C GLU A 78 -11.57 -4.22 0.31
N VAL A 79 -12.35 -3.21 0.70
CA VAL A 79 -12.30 -2.63 2.04
C VAL A 79 -12.54 -3.71 3.10
N MET A 80 -13.49 -4.63 2.88
CA MET A 80 -13.71 -5.76 3.78
C MET A 80 -12.56 -6.77 3.78
N ILE A 81 -12.01 -7.12 2.61
CA ILE A 81 -10.92 -8.11 2.49
C ILE A 81 -9.65 -7.58 3.18
N LEU A 82 -9.20 -6.39 2.81
CA LEU A 82 -7.97 -5.79 3.37
C LEU A 82 -8.19 -5.37 4.83
N GLY A 83 -9.37 -4.83 5.16
CA GLY A 83 -9.76 -4.49 6.52
C GLY A 83 -9.83 -5.69 7.46
N ALA A 84 -10.12 -6.89 6.94
CA ALA A 84 -10.05 -8.12 7.74
C ALA A 84 -8.63 -8.37 8.27
N GLY A 85 -7.58 -8.08 7.49
CA GLY A 85 -6.19 -8.18 7.95
C GLY A 85 -5.87 -7.22 9.09
N THR A 86 -6.28 -5.96 8.94
CA THR A 86 -6.11 -4.89 9.94
C THR A 86 -6.74 -5.24 11.29
N LEU A 87 -7.86 -5.96 11.29
CA LEU A 87 -8.56 -6.38 12.50
C LEU A 87 -8.13 -7.76 13.01
N ALA A 88 -7.80 -8.70 12.12
CA ALA A 88 -7.51 -10.09 12.49
C ALA A 88 -6.32 -10.21 13.43
N GLY A 89 -5.20 -9.53 13.13
CA GLY A 89 -3.99 -9.57 13.98
C GLY A 89 -4.29 -9.18 15.44
N PRO A 90 -4.85 -7.99 15.69
CA PRO A 90 -5.23 -7.57 17.03
C PRO A 90 -6.30 -8.45 17.69
N LEU A 91 -7.32 -8.90 16.95
CA LEU A 91 -8.38 -9.74 17.52
C LEU A 91 -7.87 -11.13 17.91
N LEU A 92 -7.02 -11.75 17.08
CA LEU A 92 -6.34 -13.00 17.40
C LEU A 92 -5.41 -12.82 18.61
N TYR A 93 -4.62 -11.75 18.63
CA TYR A 93 -3.79 -11.43 19.78
C TYR A 93 -4.63 -11.29 21.05
N CYS A 94 -5.74 -10.57 20.99
CA CYS A 94 -6.66 -10.40 22.12
C CYS A 94 -7.21 -11.74 22.60
N TYR A 95 -7.67 -12.59 21.67
CA TYR A 95 -8.24 -13.90 21.98
C TYR A 95 -7.25 -14.83 22.70
N PHE A 96 -5.97 -14.84 22.27
CA PHE A 96 -4.95 -15.71 22.86
C PHE A 96 -4.26 -15.11 24.08
N ALA A 97 -3.82 -13.85 24.01
CA ALA A 97 -3.05 -13.20 25.07
C ALA A 97 -3.93 -12.60 26.17
N ARG A 98 -5.22 -12.35 25.90
CA ARG A 98 -6.20 -11.74 26.82
C ARG A 98 -5.69 -10.45 27.48
N ASN A 99 -4.86 -9.71 26.76
CA ASN A 99 -4.18 -8.52 27.23
C ASN A 99 -4.12 -7.46 26.12
N LEU A 100 -5.29 -7.05 25.64
CA LEU A 100 -5.41 -5.96 24.67
C LEU A 100 -6.43 -4.95 25.16
N HIS A 101 -6.07 -3.68 25.08
CA HIS A 101 -6.94 -2.57 25.45
C HIS A 101 -7.42 -1.83 24.20
N ILE A 102 -8.68 -1.38 24.19
CA ILE A 102 -9.29 -0.68 23.04
C ILE A 102 -8.52 0.58 22.65
N PHE A 103 -7.93 1.29 23.61
CA PHE A 103 -7.04 2.41 23.34
C PHE A 103 -5.86 2.02 22.42
N THR A 104 -5.24 0.86 22.62
CA THR A 104 -4.19 0.36 21.72
C THR A 104 -4.75 0.07 20.33
N MET A 105 -5.99 -0.43 20.23
CA MET A 105 -6.67 -0.60 18.95
C MET A 105 -6.85 0.73 18.21
N TYR A 106 -7.28 1.79 18.89
CA TYR A 106 -7.44 3.11 18.27
C TYR A 106 -6.11 3.69 17.79
N VAL A 107 -5.04 3.54 18.60
CA VAL A 107 -3.69 3.95 18.18
C VAL A 107 -3.25 3.15 16.95
N TRP A 108 -3.43 1.82 16.96
CA TRP A 108 -3.11 0.95 15.83
C TRP A 108 -3.83 1.37 14.55
N ILE A 109 -5.16 1.48 14.59
CA ILE A 109 -5.98 1.85 13.43
C ILE A 109 -5.55 3.24 12.90
N THR A 110 -5.31 4.19 13.80
CA THR A 110 -4.85 5.54 13.40
C THR A 110 -3.50 5.47 12.69
N LEU A 111 -2.54 4.72 13.22
CA LEU A 111 -1.22 4.55 12.60
C LEU A 111 -1.34 3.93 11.21
N ARG A 112 -2.21 2.92 11.06
CA ARG A 112 -2.42 2.23 9.78
C ARG A 112 -3.07 3.13 8.73
N LEU A 113 -4.08 3.90 9.11
CA LEU A 113 -4.74 4.88 8.23
C LEU A 113 -3.77 6.00 7.80
N VAL A 114 -2.99 6.55 8.73
CA VAL A 114 -1.98 7.56 8.40
C VAL A 114 -0.93 6.96 7.44
N GLN A 115 -0.55 5.69 7.59
CA GLN A 115 0.35 5.04 6.65
C GLN A 115 -0.30 4.80 5.28
N ALA A 116 -1.58 4.46 5.21
CA ALA A 116 -2.30 4.35 3.95
C ALA A 116 -2.30 5.68 3.20
N ILE A 117 -2.66 6.77 3.89
CA ILE A 117 -2.67 8.13 3.32
C ILE A 117 -1.27 8.54 2.86
N ASP A 118 -0.24 8.32 3.68
CA ASP A 118 1.16 8.64 3.35
C ASP A 118 1.61 7.92 2.05
N ALA A 119 1.30 6.62 1.93
CA ALA A 119 1.63 5.82 0.75
C ALA A 119 0.86 6.20 -0.51
N HIS A 120 -0.29 6.86 -0.41
CA HIS A 120 -1.08 7.29 -1.58
C HIS A 120 -0.99 8.80 -1.79
N SER A 121 -0.18 9.52 -1.02
CA SER A 121 -0.20 10.97 -1.03
C SER A 121 0.41 11.57 -2.31
N GLY A 122 1.23 10.80 -3.02
CA GLY A 122 2.10 11.30 -4.10
C GLY A 122 3.26 12.17 -3.60
N TYR A 123 3.40 12.36 -2.28
CA TYR A 123 4.41 13.24 -1.70
C TYR A 123 5.49 12.45 -0.96
N ASP A 124 6.74 12.75 -1.32
CA ASP A 124 7.92 12.24 -0.64
C ASP A 124 8.54 13.34 0.24
N PHE A 125 8.04 13.48 1.47
CA PHE A 125 8.54 14.48 2.40
C PHE A 125 9.82 14.00 3.11
N PRO A 126 10.69 14.90 3.59
CA PRO A 126 11.87 14.49 4.37
C PRO A 126 11.56 13.64 5.61
N TRP A 127 10.35 13.75 6.16
CA TRP A 127 9.86 12.97 7.29
C TRP A 127 8.93 11.80 6.91
N SER A 128 8.69 11.57 5.62
CA SER A 128 7.96 10.38 5.16
C SER A 128 8.64 9.11 5.65
N ARG A 129 7.84 8.09 5.99
CA ARG A 129 8.33 6.95 6.77
C ARG A 129 9.46 6.18 6.09
N GLN A 130 9.50 6.15 4.76
CA GLN A 130 10.58 5.53 3.97
C GLN A 130 11.99 6.07 4.24
N HIS A 131 12.10 7.28 4.81
CA HIS A 131 13.37 7.88 5.19
C HIS A 131 13.86 7.47 6.59
N ILE A 132 13.01 6.81 7.40
CA ILE A 132 13.35 6.40 8.76
C ILE A 132 13.93 4.98 8.73
N PRO A 133 13.16 3.88 8.52
CA PRO A 133 13.73 2.63 8.05
C PRO A 133 13.71 2.56 6.50
N PRO A 134 14.85 2.28 5.85
CA PRO A 134 14.98 2.29 4.39
C PRO A 134 14.22 1.17 3.66
N PHE A 135 13.60 0.25 4.42
CA PHE A 135 12.75 -0.82 3.91
C PHE A 135 11.25 -0.48 4.01
N TRP A 136 10.88 0.67 4.57
CA TRP A 136 9.49 1.11 4.62
C TRP A 136 9.05 1.63 3.24
N SER A 137 7.83 1.28 2.84
CA SER A 137 7.22 1.68 1.57
C SER A 137 6.71 3.11 1.67
N GLY A 138 7.02 3.96 0.67
CA GLY A 138 6.53 5.34 0.60
C GLY A 138 5.68 5.57 -0.64
N ALA A 139 5.27 6.84 -0.82
CA ALA A 139 4.42 7.27 -1.93
C ALA A 139 4.96 6.77 -3.28
N GLU A 140 6.24 6.97 -3.57
CA GLU A 140 6.82 6.56 -4.86
C GLU A 140 6.72 5.05 -5.14
N HIS A 141 6.87 4.20 -4.11
CA HIS A 141 6.78 2.74 -4.28
C HIS A 141 5.36 2.33 -4.67
N HIS A 142 4.36 2.99 -4.07
CA HIS A 142 2.96 2.71 -4.32
C HIS A 142 2.41 3.43 -5.57
N ASP A 143 2.87 4.64 -5.88
CA ASP A 143 2.57 5.29 -7.16
C ASP A 143 3.05 4.43 -8.32
N PHE A 144 4.24 3.82 -8.21
CA PHE A 144 4.69 2.85 -9.20
C PHE A 144 3.79 1.62 -9.28
N HIS A 145 3.22 1.17 -8.16
CA HIS A 145 2.23 0.09 -8.18
C HIS A 145 1.00 0.47 -9.00
N HIS A 146 0.42 1.65 -8.78
CA HIS A 146 -0.72 2.16 -9.56
C HIS A 146 -0.38 2.34 -11.04
N MET A 147 0.86 2.73 -11.37
CA MET A 147 1.30 2.83 -12.77
C MET A 147 1.57 1.46 -13.42
N ALA A 148 2.17 0.50 -12.70
CA ALA A 148 2.63 -0.77 -13.26
C ALA A 148 1.64 -1.93 -13.10
N PHE A 149 0.63 -1.78 -12.24
CA PHE A 149 -0.45 -2.70 -11.85
C PHE A 149 0.01 -4.02 -11.19
N THR A 150 1.04 -4.67 -11.73
CA THR A 150 1.45 -6.05 -11.40
C THR A 150 2.83 -6.10 -10.71
N ASN A 151 3.11 -5.13 -9.84
CA ASN A 151 4.38 -5.00 -9.11
C ASN A 151 4.12 -4.27 -7.80
N ASN A 152 5.00 -4.34 -6.80
CA ASN A 152 4.94 -3.55 -5.57
C ASN A 152 3.61 -3.69 -4.79
N PHE A 153 3.29 -4.90 -4.33
CA PHE A 153 2.03 -5.16 -3.60
C PHE A 153 2.10 -4.77 -2.11
N SER A 154 3.28 -4.54 -1.54
CA SER A 154 3.40 -4.22 -0.11
C SER A 154 3.06 -2.75 0.18
N THR A 155 2.29 -2.51 1.24
CA THR A 155 1.92 -1.14 1.64
C THR A 155 2.76 -0.57 2.77
N SER A 156 3.29 -1.39 3.68
CA SER A 156 4.08 -0.89 4.83
C SER A 156 5.56 -1.19 4.64
N PHE A 157 5.93 -2.44 4.38
CA PHE A 157 7.33 -2.85 4.27
C PHE A 157 7.64 -3.51 2.93
N ARG A 158 8.71 -3.09 2.28
CA ARG A 158 9.09 -3.52 0.92
C ARG A 158 9.70 -4.92 0.85
N TRP A 159 9.91 -5.58 1.99
CA TRP A 159 10.63 -6.85 2.03
C TRP A 159 9.85 -7.99 1.36
N TRP A 160 8.51 -7.99 1.37
CA TRP A 160 7.75 -9.08 0.77
C TRP A 160 7.85 -9.00 -0.74
N ASP A 161 7.72 -7.79 -1.27
CA ASP A 161 8.02 -7.54 -2.68
C ASP A 161 9.44 -7.98 -3.05
N ARG A 162 10.43 -7.66 -2.22
CA ARG A 162 11.83 -8.07 -2.47
C ARG A 162 12.01 -9.58 -2.42
N ILE A 163 11.46 -10.26 -1.41
CA ILE A 163 11.60 -11.70 -1.18
C ILE A 163 10.92 -12.50 -2.30
N CYS A 164 9.75 -12.04 -2.73
CA CYS A 164 8.95 -12.70 -3.76
C CYS A 164 9.26 -12.22 -5.19
N GLY A 165 10.18 -11.26 -5.35
CA GLY A 165 10.56 -10.70 -6.65
C GLY A 165 9.48 -9.79 -7.27
N ALA A 166 8.52 -9.33 -6.48
CA ALA A 166 7.47 -8.43 -6.94
C ALA A 166 7.90 -6.96 -7.03
N ASP A 167 9.17 -6.60 -6.79
CA ASP A 167 9.73 -5.24 -7.01
C ASP A 167 10.70 -5.12 -8.20
N MET A 168 10.86 -6.14 -9.05
CA MET A 168 11.87 -6.13 -10.13
C MET A 168 11.68 -4.96 -11.12
N LYS A 169 10.45 -4.75 -11.61
CA LYS A 169 10.16 -3.64 -12.53
C LYS A 169 10.38 -2.28 -11.85
N TYR A 170 10.07 -2.18 -10.57
CA TYR A 170 10.33 -0.97 -9.80
C TYR A 170 11.83 -0.64 -9.71
N GLN A 171 12.67 -1.65 -9.50
CA GLN A 171 14.12 -1.46 -9.48
C GLN A 171 14.66 -0.98 -10.83
N GLU A 172 14.17 -1.55 -11.94
CA GLU A 172 14.51 -1.11 -13.29
C GLU A 172 14.05 0.33 -13.53
N TYR A 173 12.81 0.66 -13.16
CA TYR A 173 12.26 2.00 -13.25
C TYR A 173 13.12 3.01 -12.48
N ARG A 174 13.49 2.71 -11.23
CA ARG A 174 14.38 3.56 -10.42
C ARG A 174 15.73 3.77 -11.09
N ALA A 175 16.30 2.73 -11.71
CA ALA A 175 17.54 2.86 -12.47
C ALA A 175 17.38 3.78 -13.69
N ARG A 176 16.29 3.65 -14.46
CA ARG A 176 15.96 4.54 -15.59
C ARG A 176 15.80 6.00 -15.13
N VAL A 177 15.08 6.24 -14.03
CA VAL A 177 14.91 7.56 -13.42
C VAL A 177 16.26 8.16 -13.00
N LEU A 178 17.13 7.37 -12.37
CA LEU A 178 18.46 7.85 -11.95
C LEU A 178 19.35 8.24 -13.14
N VAL A 179 19.30 7.48 -14.23
CA VAL A 179 20.01 7.82 -15.48
C VAL A 179 19.42 9.09 -16.09
N ALA A 180 18.09 9.19 -16.18
CA ALA A 180 17.41 10.38 -16.69
C ALA A 180 17.75 11.63 -15.88
N LYS A 181 17.67 11.57 -14.54
CA LYS A 181 18.04 12.68 -13.64
C LYS A 181 19.48 13.16 -13.87
N LYS A 182 20.43 12.24 -14.09
CA LYS A 182 21.82 12.60 -14.42
C LYS A 182 21.95 13.29 -15.77
N ALA A 183 21.22 12.84 -16.79
CA ALA A 183 21.18 13.47 -18.10
C ALA A 183 20.54 14.87 -18.07
N MET A 184 19.59 15.09 -17.16
CA MET A 184 18.84 16.34 -17.01
C MET A 184 19.62 17.47 -16.31
N VAL A 185 20.72 17.18 -15.61
CA VAL A 185 21.46 18.17 -14.78
C VAL A 185 21.84 19.43 -15.58
N ASN A 186 22.23 19.27 -16.85
CA ASN A 186 22.64 20.36 -17.74
C ASN A 186 21.62 20.68 -18.84
N ALA A 187 20.44 20.06 -18.80
CA ALA A 187 19.41 20.24 -19.82
C ALA A 187 18.61 21.53 -19.58
N SER A 188 18.08 22.14 -20.65
CA SER A 188 17.09 23.22 -20.56
C SER A 188 15.80 22.72 -19.93
N LYS A 189 14.92 23.63 -19.47
CA LYS A 189 13.63 23.24 -18.90
C LYS A 189 12.81 22.42 -19.90
N GLU A 190 12.72 22.84 -21.15
CA GLU A 190 11.97 22.13 -22.20
C GLU A 190 12.53 20.72 -22.44
N GLN A 191 13.86 20.57 -22.41
CA GLN A 191 14.51 19.27 -22.54
C GLN A 191 14.21 18.36 -21.34
N ARG A 192 14.17 18.89 -20.11
CA ARG A 192 13.79 18.13 -18.92
C ARG A 192 12.34 17.67 -19.00
N ASP A 193 11.43 18.59 -19.28
CA ASP A 193 10.00 18.32 -19.38
C ASP A 193 9.74 17.25 -20.47
N ALA A 194 10.41 17.34 -21.62
CA ALA A 194 10.31 16.33 -22.69
C ALA A 194 10.86 14.95 -22.30
N MET A 195 11.97 14.91 -21.55
CA MET A 195 12.56 13.65 -21.07
C MET A 195 11.70 13.01 -19.97
N GLU A 196 11.14 13.81 -19.05
CA GLU A 196 10.20 13.33 -18.02
C GLU A 196 8.92 12.79 -18.65
N LEU A 197 8.31 13.55 -19.57
CA LEU A 197 7.12 13.12 -20.28
C LEU A 197 7.35 11.81 -21.04
N LYS A 198 8.49 11.69 -21.73
CA LYS A 198 8.85 10.46 -22.43
C LYS A 198 8.94 9.27 -21.48
N LEU A 199 9.62 9.42 -20.34
CA LEU A 199 9.77 8.36 -19.36
C LEU A 199 8.41 7.94 -18.77
N MET A 200 7.57 8.91 -18.38
CA MET A 200 6.24 8.63 -17.85
C MET A 200 5.36 7.91 -18.88
N THR A 201 5.39 8.38 -20.13
CA THR A 201 4.63 7.78 -21.23
C THR A 201 5.04 6.32 -21.48
N GLU A 202 6.34 6.01 -21.42
CA GLU A 202 6.84 4.65 -21.61
C GLU A 202 6.40 3.73 -20.46
N VAL A 203 6.49 4.21 -19.21
CA VAL A 203 6.09 3.46 -18.01
C VAL A 203 4.59 3.20 -17.99
N GLU A 204 3.77 4.21 -18.30
CA GLU A 204 2.31 4.08 -18.37
C GLU A 204 1.88 3.11 -19.48
N ALA A 205 2.56 3.15 -20.65
CA ALA A 205 2.31 2.18 -21.72
C ALA A 205 2.70 0.74 -21.34
N GLU A 206 3.76 0.54 -20.54
CA GLU A 206 4.08 -0.75 -19.93
C GLU A 206 2.99 -1.18 -18.94
N GLY A 207 2.49 -0.25 -18.11
CA GLY A 207 1.40 -0.44 -17.17
C GLY A 207 0.10 -0.92 -17.81
N LEU A 208 -0.39 -0.18 -18.81
CA LEU A 208 -1.64 -0.50 -19.52
C LEU A 208 -1.61 -1.88 -20.20
N ARG A 209 -0.42 -2.32 -20.65
CA ARG A 209 -0.25 -3.69 -21.16
C ARG A 209 -0.38 -4.73 -20.05
N ALA A 210 0.26 -4.49 -18.91
CA ALA A 210 0.17 -5.37 -17.75
C ALA A 210 -1.26 -5.43 -17.17
N GLU A 211 -1.97 -4.30 -17.15
CA GLU A 211 -3.38 -4.26 -16.76
C GLU A 211 -4.24 -5.12 -17.70
N ALA A 212 -4.07 -4.96 -19.02
CA ALA A 212 -4.83 -5.74 -19.99
C ALA A 212 -4.62 -7.26 -19.80
N GLU A 213 -3.38 -7.67 -19.53
CA GLU A 213 -3.03 -9.05 -19.19
C GLU A 213 -3.72 -9.51 -17.89
N ALA A 214 -3.71 -8.69 -16.83
CA ALA A 214 -4.37 -9.00 -15.56
C ALA A 214 -5.90 -9.14 -15.69
N GLU A 215 -6.52 -8.36 -16.58
CA GLU A 215 -7.95 -8.46 -16.92
C GLU A 215 -8.29 -9.65 -17.83
N GLY A 216 -7.29 -10.39 -18.32
CA GLY A 216 -7.48 -11.46 -19.31
C GLY A 216 -7.93 -10.93 -20.68
N ARG A 217 -7.63 -9.66 -20.99
CA ARG A 217 -7.86 -9.05 -22.32
C ARG A 217 -6.64 -9.30 -23.20
N SER A 218 -6.84 -9.46 -24.51
CA SER A 218 -5.73 -9.52 -25.46
C SER A 218 -4.87 -8.26 -25.34
N PRO A 219 -3.53 -8.36 -25.40
CA PRO A 219 -2.65 -7.19 -25.24
C PRO A 219 -3.00 -6.12 -26.28
N LEU A 220 -3.20 -4.88 -25.80
CA LEU A 220 -3.55 -3.74 -26.65
C LEU A 220 -2.43 -3.50 -27.69
N LYS A 221 -2.70 -3.83 -28.96
CA LYS A 221 -1.84 -3.43 -30.07
C LYS A 221 -2.05 -1.93 -30.32
N ASN A 222 -1.04 -1.13 -29.98
CA ASN A 222 -0.93 0.30 -30.22
C ASN A 222 -1.89 1.18 -29.40
N ILE A 223 -1.46 1.59 -28.22
CA ILE A 223 -2.07 2.68 -27.47
C ILE A 223 -1.53 4.00 -28.06
N LYS A 224 -2.38 4.76 -28.74
CA LYS A 224 -2.12 6.18 -28.99
C LYS A 224 -2.52 6.92 -27.72
N LEU A 225 -1.55 7.47 -27.00
CA LEU A 225 -1.83 8.37 -25.89
C LEU A 225 -2.54 9.62 -26.42
N GLN A 226 -3.59 10.06 -25.71
CA GLN A 226 -4.28 11.32 -25.95
C GLN A 226 -3.61 12.45 -25.19
#